data_AF-A0A966BLB0-F1
#
_entry.id   AF-A0A966BLB0-F1
#
_cell.length_a   1.000
_cell.length_b   1.000
_cell.length_c   1.000
_cell.angle_alpha   90.00
_cell.angle_beta   90.00
_cell.angle_gamma   90.00
#
_symmetry.space_group_name_H-M   'P 1'
#
loop_
_entity.id
_entity.type
_entity.pdbx_description
1 polymer ?
#
loop_
_entity_poly.entity_id
_entity_poly.type
_entity_poly.pdbx_seq_one_letter_code
_entity_poly.pdbx_strand_id
1 'polypeptide(L)' 'MKTLKDILKQRSLSALFQPVMDMTDGTILGYEGLIRGPADSLLHSPVNLFSAAAQQGLALEIEMLSRQIVLAEF' A
#
# COMPACT_ATOMS: atom_id res chain seq x y z
N MET A 1 7.83 -13.16 12.31
CA MET A 1 7.49 -11.81 11.80
C MET A 1 8.02 -11.67 10.39
N LYS A 2 7.19 -11.21 9.43
CA LYS A 2 7.65 -10.91 8.06
C LYS A 2 8.45 -9.61 8.05
N THR A 3 9.62 -9.62 7.42
CA THR A 3 10.46 -8.43 7.23
C THR A 3 10.05 -7.67 5.97
N LEU A 4 10.56 -6.45 5.79
CA LEU A 4 10.37 -5.70 4.54
C LEU A 4 10.94 -6.42 3.31
N LYS A 5 12.08 -7.09 3.47
CA LYS A 5 12.70 -7.87 2.37
C LYS A 5 11.82 -9.06 1.98
N ASP A 6 11.17 -9.72 2.96
CA ASP A 6 10.21 -10.78 2.68
C ASP A 6 9.02 -10.23 1.89
N ILE A 7 8.48 -9.07 2.31
CA ILE A 7 7.37 -8.40 1.63
C ILE A 7 7.70 -8.08 0.18
N LEU A 8 8.88 -7.52 -0.07
CA LEU A 8 9.35 -7.21 -1.43
C LEU A 8 9.54 -8.47 -2.27
N LYS A 9 10.21 -9.49 -1.72
CA LYS A 9 10.50 -10.75 -2.42
C LYS A 9 9.23 -11.53 -2.75
N GLN A 10 8.28 -11.57 -1.83
CA GLN A 10 7.02 -12.32 -1.96
C GLN A 10 5.90 -11.45 -2.56
N ARG A 11 6.16 -10.17 -2.82
CA ARG A 11 5.18 -9.18 -3.30
C ARG A 11 3.92 -9.14 -2.41
N SER A 12 4.10 -9.27 -1.10
CA SER A 12 2.99 -9.45 -0.16
C SER A 12 2.42 -8.13 0.35
N LEU A 13 2.05 -7.25 -0.59
CA LEU A 13 1.21 -6.08 -0.33
C LEU A 13 -0.18 -6.35 -0.90
N SER A 14 -1.18 -5.63 -0.39
CA SER A 14 -2.55 -5.63 -0.92
C SER A 14 -3.07 -4.20 -0.97
N ALA A 15 -3.97 -3.89 -1.90
CA ALA A 15 -4.64 -2.59 -1.96
C ALA A 15 -6.07 -2.68 -1.43
N LEU A 16 -6.47 -1.68 -0.64
CA LEU A 16 -7.88 -1.34 -0.42
C LEU A 16 -8.20 -0.10 -1.24
N PHE A 17 -9.47 0.11 -1.59
CA PHE A 17 -9.87 1.24 -2.44
C PHE A 17 -10.90 2.10 -1.74
N GLN A 18 -10.57 3.38 -1.57
CA GLN A 18 -11.48 4.37 -0.99
C GLN A 18 -12.03 5.25 -2.11
N PRO A 19 -13.37 5.35 -2.28
CA PRO A 19 -13.96 6.26 -3.25
C PRO A 19 -13.61 7.73 -2.94
N VAL A 20 -13.24 8.48 -3.97
CA VAL A 20 -13.14 9.94 -3.96
C VAL A 20 -14.37 10.49 -4.65
N MET A 21 -15.15 11.32 -3.96
CA MET A 21 -16.48 11.75 -4.40
C MET A 21 -16.58 13.28 -4.55
N ASP A 22 -17.37 13.72 -5.53
CA ASP A 22 -17.92 15.08 -5.55
C ASP A 22 -18.97 15.20 -4.44
N MET A 23 -18.80 16.18 -3.56
CA MET A 23 -19.72 16.40 -2.43
C MET A 23 -21.02 17.08 -2.84
N THR A 24 -21.13 17.58 -4.07
CA THR A 24 -22.31 18.28 -4.58
C THR A 24 -23.44 17.31 -4.91
N ASP A 25 -23.11 16.21 -5.57
CA ASP A 25 -24.08 15.24 -6.06
C ASP A 25 -23.74 13.78 -5.70
N GLY A 26 -22.60 13.54 -5.03
CA GLY A 26 -22.16 12.21 -4.64
C GLY A 26 -21.51 11.40 -5.77
N THR A 27 -21.20 12.02 -6.91
CA THR A 27 -20.54 11.33 -8.03
C THR A 27 -19.16 10.83 -7.62
N ILE A 28 -18.86 9.56 -7.89
CA ILE A 28 -17.52 8.99 -7.69
C ILE A 28 -16.60 9.49 -8.81
N LEU A 29 -15.56 10.24 -8.44
CA LEU A 29 -14.55 10.79 -9.35
C LEU A 29 -13.40 9.80 -9.60
N GLY A 30 -13.18 8.89 -8.66
CA GLY A 30 -12.11 7.90 -8.72
C GLY A 30 -11.95 7.17 -7.39
N TYR A 31 -10.86 6.43 -7.26
CA TYR A 31 -10.54 5.67 -6.06
C TYR A 31 -9.09 5.91 -5.65
N GLU A 32 -8.87 6.08 -4.36
CA GLU A 32 -7.55 6.09 -3.75
C GLU A 32 -7.14 4.66 -3.37
N GLY A 33 -5.97 4.23 -3.86
CA GLY A 33 -5.37 2.94 -3.54
C GLY A 33 -4.62 3.00 -2.20
N LEU A 34 -5.18 2.35 -1.18
CA LEU A 34 -4.66 2.31 0.18
C LEU A 34 -3.90 1.02 0.44
N ILE A 35 -2.58 1.08 0.36
CA ILE A 35 -1.70 -0.09 0.54
C ILE A 35 -1.71 -0.62 1.98
N ARG A 36 -1.66 -1.94 2.09
CA ARG A 36 -1.46 -2.69 3.33
C ARG A 36 -0.35 -3.71 3.15
N GLY A 37 0.50 -3.85 4.16
CA GLY A 37 1.35 -5.02 4.28
C GLY A 37 0.57 -6.24 4.83
N PRO A 38 1.26 -7.34 5.11
CA PRO A 38 0.62 -8.56 5.62
C PRO A 38 -0.13 -8.32 6.94
N ALA A 39 -1.39 -8.77 7.01
CA ALA A 39 -2.28 -8.57 8.17
C ALA A 39 -1.74 -9.13 9.49
N ASP A 40 -0.88 -10.14 9.41
CA ASP A 40 -0.21 -10.81 10.53
C ASP A 40 1.09 -10.10 10.99
N SER A 41 1.26 -8.81 10.65
CA SER A 41 2.50 -8.06 10.89
C SER A 41 2.24 -6.61 11.32
N LEU A 42 3.18 -6.03 12.09
CA LEU A 42 3.23 -4.58 12.36
C LEU A 42 3.32 -3.75 11.07
N LEU A 43 3.83 -4.35 10.00
CA LEU A 43 3.92 -3.74 8.67
C LEU A 43 2.59 -3.76 7.90
N HIS A 44 1.50 -4.29 8.48
CA HIS A 44 0.16 -4.14 7.92
C HIS A 44 -0.23 -2.65 7.79
N SER A 45 0.10 -1.86 8.81
CA SER A 45 -0.12 -0.42 8.82
C SER A 45 0.77 0.25 7.78
N PRO A 46 0.22 1.06 6.84
CA PRO A 46 1.03 1.78 5.86
C PRO A 46 2.02 2.73 6.53
N VAL A 47 1.64 3.37 7.64
CA VAL A 47 2.55 4.27 8.38
C VAL A 47 3.79 3.52 8.84
N ASN A 48 3.62 2.32 9.44
CA ASN A 48 4.75 1.51 9.89
C ASN A 48 5.55 0.95 8.71
N LEU A 49 4.86 0.53 7.63
CA LEU A 49 5.48 -0.01 6.42
C LEU A 49 6.43 1.01 5.79
N PHE A 50 5.95 2.23 5.51
CA PHE A 50 6.74 3.27 4.87
C PHE A 50 7.80 3.86 5.81
N SER A 51 7.53 3.98 7.10
CA SER A 51 8.54 4.39 8.08
C SER A 51 9.69 3.40 8.16
N ALA A 52 9.40 2.09 8.23
CA ALA A 52 10.42 1.05 8.23
C ALA A 52 11.19 1.02 6.89
N ALA A 53 10.50 1.27 5.76
CA ALA A 53 11.12 1.32 4.44
C ALA A 53 12.12 2.47 4.34
N ALA A 54 11.75 3.66 4.82
CA ALA A 54 12.64 4.81 4.89
C ALA A 54 13.88 4.53 5.77
N GLN A 55 13.68 3.94 6.96
CA GLN A 55 14.79 3.60 7.87
C GLN A 55 15.77 2.58 7.28
N GLN A 56 15.29 1.69 6.40
CA GLN A 56 16.11 0.64 5.78
C GLN A 56 16.62 1.00 4.38
N GLY A 57 16.32 2.21 3.87
CA GLY A 57 16.70 2.63 2.51
C GLY A 57 15.96 1.88 1.41
N LEU A 58 14.74 1.37 1.68
CA LEU A 58 13.91 0.57 0.77
C LEU A 58 12.62 1.30 0.36
N ALA A 59 12.57 2.62 0.52
CA ALA A 59 11.36 3.41 0.27
C ALA A 59 10.91 3.31 -1.20
N LEU A 60 11.85 3.45 -2.14
CA LEU A 60 11.55 3.42 -3.58
C LEU A 60 10.99 2.05 -4.01
N GLU A 61 11.56 0.97 -3.51
CA GLU A 61 11.12 -0.40 -3.82
C GLU A 61 9.70 -0.65 -3.32
N ILE A 62 9.37 -0.14 -2.13
CA ILE A 62 8.02 -0.25 -1.57
C ILE A 62 7.03 0.63 -2.35
N GLU A 63 7.39 1.85 -2.75
CA GLU A 63 6.54 2.71 -3.59
C GLU A 63 6.28 2.08 -4.97
N MET A 64 7.32 1.53 -5.59
CA MET A 64 7.20 0.87 -6.90
C MET A 64 6.32 -0.37 -6.83
N LEU A 65 6.50 -1.21 -5.80
CA LEU A 65 5.62 -2.36 -5.58
C LEU A 65 4.18 -1.92 -5.27
N SER A 66 3.99 -0.89 -4.45
CA SER A 66 2.69 -0.30 -4.12
C SER A 66 1.93 0.10 -5.37
N ARG A 67 2.57 0.86 -6.27
CA ARG A 67 1.97 1.26 -7.55
C ARG A 67 1.61 0.06 -8.42
N GLN A 68 2.49 -0.94 -8.49
CA GLN A 68 2.23 -2.17 -9.27
C GLN A 68 1.03 -2.94 -8.74
N ILE A 69 0.87 -3.02 -7.42
CA ILE A 69 -0.25 -3.72 -6.78
C ILE A 69 -1.55 -2.95 -7.00
N VAL A 70 -1.56 -1.64 -6.80
CA VAL A 70 -2.75 -0.80 -7.07
C VAL A 70 -3.20 -0.94 -8.53
N LEU A 71 -2.28 -0.94 -9.49
CA LEU A 71 -2.62 -1.08 -10.92
C LEU A 71 -3.05 -2.50 -11.32
N ALA A 72 -2.67 -3.52 -10.55
CA ALA A 72 -3.02 -4.92 -10.84
C ALA A 72 -4.33 -5.36 -10.16
N GLU A 73 -4.71 -4.70 -9.06
CA GLU A 73 -5.91 -5.04 -8.26
C GLU A 73 -7.10 -4.12 -8.53
N PHE A 74 -6.91 -3.01 -9.26
CA PHE A 74 -7.97 -2.12 -9.73
C PHE A 74 -8.51 -2.57 -11.09
#